data_AF-G0MML2-F1
#
_entry.id   AF-G0MML2-F1
#
_cell.length_a   1.000
_cell.length_b   1.000
_cell.length_c   1.000
_cell.angle_alpha   90.00
_cell.angle_beta   90.00
_cell.angle_gamma   90.00
#
_symmetry.space_group_name_H-M   'P 1'
#
loop_
_entity.id
_entity.type
_entity.pdbx_description
1 polymer ?
#
loop_
_entity_poly.entity_id
_entity_poly.type
_entity_poly.pdbx_seq_one_letter_code
_entity_poly.pdbx_strand_id
1 'polypeptide(L)'
;MATTPMSYDSLKILLQYLEPNKRFGLEDTSDGASLTPGDVLVQEYRPEFNGTPEIILRSMQEEVERYESNSQMLVNPRAQKYRLELLSLQCRRDNVDPPFERFMQLTIEDVVTEQKQIHRLVHNKKHSEAMKYLGEYLFGGRRTTIRVKNFCMSQDTCTLRLPVGINFHMDCLDFFATIRLAFDNMTPIIHESSFPLKRLKMVAWNERDVTHPRVREAELVLFRYSLNLDTFLAIPNLIVEYIASPALFTLDYLNEVIENWVRTRKVIGTDFTINFKRKPHFFDELEDVSNRFNGRMTGERTVIIPITGASELYCDLSRGVQWTLKMMVKALE
;
A
#
# COMPACT_ATOMS: atom_id res chain seq x y z
N MET A 1 -15.32 21.69 28.17
CA MET A 1 -15.44 20.61 27.16
C MET A 1 -16.51 19.65 27.65
N ALA A 2 -17.63 19.55 26.95
CA ALA A 2 -18.72 18.67 27.34
C ALA A 2 -18.53 17.32 26.63
N THR A 3 -18.27 16.28 27.41
CA THR A 3 -18.33 14.88 26.97
C THR A 3 -19.79 14.45 27.04
N THR A 4 -20.43 14.27 25.90
CA THR A 4 -21.79 13.74 25.83
C THR A 4 -21.71 12.21 25.71
N PRO A 5 -22.30 11.44 26.63
CA PRO A 5 -22.45 10.01 26.43
C PRO A 5 -23.43 9.76 25.29
N MET A 6 -23.13 8.79 24.42
CA MET A 6 -24.05 8.40 23.36
C MET A 6 -25.23 7.65 23.95
N SER A 7 -26.35 8.33 24.14
CA SER A 7 -27.66 7.71 24.33
C SER A 7 -28.53 8.00 23.11
N TYR A 8 -28.88 6.96 22.36
CA TYR A 8 -30.06 6.98 21.51
C TYR A 8 -30.77 5.62 21.60
N ASP A 9 -32.10 5.67 21.66
CA ASP A 9 -32.98 4.50 21.73
C ASP A 9 -33.14 3.87 20.34
N SER A 10 -32.45 2.75 20.10
CA SER A 10 -32.71 1.63 19.17
C SER A 10 -31.35 0.98 18.87
N LEU A 11 -31.02 -0.24 19.28
CA LEU A 11 -31.77 -1.49 19.24
C LEU A 11 -31.54 -2.26 20.54
N LYS A 12 -32.64 -2.62 21.22
CA LYS A 12 -32.63 -3.66 22.25
C LYS A 12 -32.38 -5.01 21.55
N ILE A 13 -31.46 -5.78 22.13
CA ILE A 13 -31.15 -7.20 21.90
C ILE A 13 -30.22 -7.48 20.71
N LEU A 14 -28.92 -7.58 20.99
CA LEU A 14 -28.20 -8.87 20.95
C LEU A 14 -26.86 -8.72 21.70
N LEU A 15 -26.39 -9.80 22.30
CA LEU A 15 -25.13 -9.96 23.06
C LEU A 15 -25.20 -9.63 24.58
N GLN A 16 -26.19 -10.21 25.26
CA GLN A 16 -25.91 -10.80 26.57
C GLN A 16 -25.24 -12.16 26.30
N TYR A 17 -24.20 -12.47 27.07
CA TYR A 17 -23.39 -13.70 27.01
C TYR A 17 -22.35 -13.76 25.87
N LEU A 18 -21.17 -13.21 26.14
CA LEU A 18 -19.92 -13.80 25.65
C LEU A 18 -18.97 -13.84 26.84
N GLU A 19 -18.65 -15.05 27.29
CA GLU A 19 -17.69 -15.26 28.36
C GLU A 19 -16.34 -14.64 27.98
N PRO A 20 -15.68 -13.92 28.90
CA PRO A 20 -14.34 -13.42 28.68
C PRO A 20 -13.43 -14.66 28.62
N ASN A 21 -13.03 -15.03 27.42
CA ASN A 21 -12.15 -16.16 27.18
C ASN A 21 -10.91 -16.05 28.08
N LYS A 22 -10.94 -16.83 29.15
CA LYS A 22 -9.78 -17.26 29.91
C LYS A 22 -8.90 -18.04 28.94
N ARG A 23 -7.76 -17.47 28.53
CA ARG A 23 -6.46 -18.16 28.33
C ARG A 23 -5.45 -17.24 27.64
N PHE A 24 -4.40 -16.92 28.40
CA PHE A 24 -3.03 -16.57 28.04
C PHE A 24 -2.79 -15.48 26.98
N GLY A 25 -2.13 -14.41 27.44
CA GLY A 25 -1.83 -13.19 26.69
C GLY A 25 -0.92 -13.39 25.49
N LEU A 26 -1.56 -13.42 24.33
CA LEU A 26 -1.09 -12.81 23.08
C LEU A 26 -2.29 -12.10 22.44
N GLU A 27 -2.07 -11.36 21.36
CA GLU A 27 -3.16 -10.81 20.55
C GLU A 27 -4.17 -11.92 20.26
N ASP A 28 -5.44 -11.74 20.65
CA ASP A 28 -6.52 -12.66 20.27
C ASP A 28 -6.83 -12.41 18.80
N THR A 29 -5.95 -12.92 17.93
CA THR A 29 -6.06 -12.82 16.47
C THR A 29 -7.20 -13.66 15.92
N SER A 30 -7.86 -14.46 16.77
CA SER A 30 -8.95 -15.37 16.38
C SER A 30 -10.18 -14.65 15.82
N ASP A 31 -10.36 -13.36 16.17
CA ASP A 31 -11.47 -12.55 15.65
C ASP A 31 -11.13 -11.74 14.38
N GLY A 32 -9.84 -11.55 14.08
CA GLY A 32 -9.39 -10.82 12.90
C GLY A 32 -9.88 -11.50 11.62
N ALA A 33 -10.00 -12.83 11.70
CA ALA A 33 -10.51 -13.71 10.64
C ALA A 33 -12.04 -13.92 10.67
N SER A 34 -12.75 -13.58 11.76
CA SER A 34 -14.20 -13.76 11.80
C SER A 34 -14.88 -12.68 10.95
N LEU A 35 -15.49 -13.07 9.84
CA LEU A 35 -16.19 -12.16 8.95
C LEU A 35 -17.63 -11.94 9.42
N THR A 36 -18.05 -10.67 9.45
CA THR A 36 -19.45 -10.27 9.65
C THR A 36 -20.05 -9.79 8.33
N PRO A 37 -21.39 -9.77 8.16
CA PRO A 37 -22.00 -9.29 6.93
C PRO A 37 -21.51 -7.88 6.55
N GLY A 38 -21.10 -7.70 5.29
CA GLY A 38 -20.54 -6.45 4.78
C GLY A 38 -19.02 -6.34 4.90
N ASP A 39 -18.36 -7.23 5.65
CA ASP A 39 -16.90 -7.26 5.70
C ASP A 39 -16.31 -7.77 4.38
N VAL A 40 -15.17 -7.20 3.98
CA VAL A 40 -14.44 -7.59 2.78
C VAL A 40 -13.05 -8.07 3.17
N LEU A 41 -12.77 -9.35 2.91
CA LEU A 41 -11.46 -9.94 3.12
C LEU A 41 -10.52 -9.51 1.98
N VAL A 42 -9.52 -8.70 2.28
CA VAL A 42 -8.58 -8.20 1.25
C VAL A 42 -7.42 -9.18 1.04
N GLN A 43 -6.97 -9.80 2.12
CA GLN A 43 -5.90 -10.79 2.11
C GLN A 43 -6.03 -11.72 3.32
N GLU A 44 -5.44 -12.90 3.21
CA GLU A 44 -5.36 -13.82 4.33
C GLU A 44 -4.60 -13.17 5.49
N TYR A 45 -5.16 -13.29 6.69
CA TYR A 45 -4.48 -12.87 7.90
C TYR A 45 -3.20 -13.70 8.08
N ARG A 46 -2.05 -13.05 7.96
CA ARG A 46 -0.77 -13.61 8.35
C ARG A 46 -0.34 -12.90 9.62
N PRO A 47 -0.26 -13.59 10.77
CA PRO A 47 0.28 -12.96 11.96
C PRO A 47 1.68 -12.43 11.64
N GLU A 48 1.91 -11.16 11.96
CA GLU A 48 3.19 -10.47 11.67
C GLU A 48 4.38 -11.18 12.32
N PHE A 49 4.12 -12.00 13.36
CA PHE A 49 5.14 -12.74 14.09
C PHE A 49 4.75 -14.22 14.23
N ASN A 50 5.47 -15.11 13.55
CA ASN A 50 5.46 -16.56 13.78
C ASN A 50 6.36 -16.98 14.97
N GLY A 51 6.62 -16.07 15.92
CA GLY A 51 7.51 -16.29 17.06
C GLY A 51 6.76 -16.53 18.37
N THR A 52 7.41 -17.16 19.35
CA THR A 52 6.86 -17.23 20.71
C THR A 52 6.77 -15.81 21.32
N PRO A 53 5.90 -15.56 22.32
CA PRO A 53 5.79 -14.26 22.98
C PRO A 53 7.14 -13.66 23.40
N GLU A 54 8.07 -14.51 23.82
CA GLU A 54 9.41 -14.13 24.28
C GLU A 54 10.28 -13.59 23.14
N ILE A 55 10.13 -14.14 21.93
CA ILE A 55 10.84 -13.67 20.73
C ILE A 55 10.33 -12.28 20.34
N ILE A 56 9.00 -12.09 20.39
CA ILE A 56 8.37 -10.79 20.07
C ILE A 56 8.82 -9.73 21.07
N LEU A 57 8.75 -10.03 22.37
CA LEU A 57 9.20 -9.11 23.43
C LEU A 57 10.68 -8.75 23.28
N ARG A 58 11.54 -9.72 22.99
CA ARG A 58 12.97 -9.49 22.75
C ARG A 58 13.20 -8.61 21.53
N SER A 59 12.54 -8.90 20.41
CA SER A 59 12.66 -8.10 19.18
C SER A 59 12.19 -6.65 19.41
N MET A 60 11.12 -6.45 20.17
CA MET A 60 10.65 -5.11 20.56
C MET A 60 11.66 -4.40 21.45
N GLN A 61 12.29 -5.09 22.41
CA GLN A 61 13.37 -4.55 23.23
C GLN A 61 14.58 -4.13 22.39
N GLU A 62 15.03 -4.98 21.46
CA GLU A 62 16.14 -4.69 20.56
C GLU A 62 15.88 -3.45 19.68
N GLU A 63 14.66 -3.27 19.17
CA GLU A 63 14.31 -2.07 18.40
C GLU A 63 14.28 -0.80 19.28
N VAL A 64 13.79 -0.88 20.52
CA VAL A 64 13.87 0.24 21.48
C VAL A 64 15.33 0.64 21.69
N GLU A 65 16.21 -0.30 22.03
CA GLU A 65 17.64 -0.06 22.25
C GLU A 65 18.32 0.50 21.01
N ARG A 66 17.99 -0.03 19.83
CA ARG A 66 18.50 0.44 18.53
C ARG A 66 18.15 1.89 18.26
N TYR A 67 16.89 2.30 18.49
CA TYR A 67 16.49 3.69 18.23
C TYR A 67 17.04 4.66 19.27
N GLU A 68 17.28 4.21 20.49
CA GLU A 68 17.91 5.02 21.54
C GLU A 68 19.40 5.20 21.31
N SER A 69 20.11 4.13 20.98
CA SER A 69 21.55 4.14 20.73
C SER A 69 21.93 4.97 19.49
N ASN A 70 21.03 5.04 18.50
CA ASN A 70 21.22 5.81 17.28
C ASN A 70 20.68 7.25 17.35
N SER A 71 20.14 7.71 18.49
CA SER A 71 19.57 9.05 18.59
C SER A 71 20.54 10.08 19.15
N GLN A 72 20.67 11.21 18.47
CA GLN A 72 21.28 12.43 19.03
C GLN A 72 20.27 13.27 19.84
N MET A 73 18.98 12.89 19.85
CA MET A 73 17.91 13.62 20.52
C MET A 73 17.68 13.07 21.93
N LEU A 74 17.32 13.95 22.88
CA LEU A 74 16.98 13.56 24.26
C LEU A 74 15.78 12.59 24.34
N VAL A 75 14.84 12.67 23.37
CA VAL A 75 13.70 11.76 23.24
C VAL A 75 13.52 11.42 21.75
N ASN A 76 13.63 10.14 21.42
CA ASN A 76 13.36 9.64 20.07
C ASN A 76 11.88 9.21 19.96
N PRO A 77 11.04 9.86 19.13
CA PRO A 77 9.62 9.50 19.00
C PRO A 77 9.38 8.06 18.55
N ARG A 78 10.30 7.48 17.77
CA ARG A 78 10.21 6.07 17.36
C ARG A 78 10.51 5.14 18.53
N ALA A 79 11.54 5.42 19.32
CA ALA A 79 11.82 4.65 20.54
C ALA A 79 10.64 4.72 21.52
N GLN A 80 10.03 5.90 21.68
CA GLN A 80 8.85 6.06 22.53
C GLN A 80 7.66 5.21 22.06
N LYS A 81 7.41 5.15 20.74
CA LYS A 81 6.40 4.26 20.17
C LYS A 81 6.67 2.80 20.55
N TYR A 82 7.88 2.30 20.30
CA TYR A 82 8.24 0.91 20.61
C TYR A 82 8.22 0.61 22.12
N ARG A 83 8.58 1.57 22.98
CA ARG A 83 8.46 1.43 24.44
C ARG A 83 7.01 1.22 24.88
N LEU A 84 6.07 1.97 24.31
CA LEU A 84 4.64 1.84 24.62
C LEU A 84 4.08 0.50 24.14
N GLU A 85 4.48 0.05 22.95
CA GLU A 85 4.12 -1.27 22.43
C GLU A 85 4.70 -2.39 23.30
N LEU A 86 5.98 -2.31 23.67
CA LEU A 86 6.64 -3.25 24.57
C LEU A 86 5.95 -3.31 25.94
N LEU A 87 5.65 -2.16 26.55
CA LEU A 87 4.94 -2.10 27.83
C LEU A 87 3.55 -2.75 27.72
N SER A 88 2.82 -2.52 26.61
CA SER A 88 1.54 -3.18 26.37
C SER A 88 1.69 -4.71 26.32
N LEU A 89 2.72 -5.21 25.63
CA LEU A 89 3.00 -6.65 25.53
C LEU A 89 3.40 -7.25 26.89
N GLN A 90 4.22 -6.54 27.68
CA GLN A 90 4.63 -6.95 29.03
C GLN A 90 3.42 -7.02 29.98
N CYS A 91 2.59 -5.98 30.01
CA CYS A 91 1.34 -5.98 30.79
C CYS A 91 0.44 -7.16 30.41
N ARG A 92 0.31 -7.48 29.11
CA ARG A 92 -0.46 -8.64 28.63
C ARG A 92 0.15 -9.97 29.08
N ARG A 93 1.47 -10.14 28.96
CA ARG A 93 2.20 -11.35 29.39
C ARG A 93 2.01 -11.59 30.89
N ASP A 94 2.19 -10.53 31.68
CA ASP A 94 2.19 -10.59 33.14
C ASP A 94 0.77 -10.50 33.73
N ASN A 95 -0.25 -10.35 32.87
CA ASN A 95 -1.65 -10.18 33.24
C ASN A 95 -1.86 -9.03 34.25
N VAL A 96 -1.20 -7.90 34.01
CA VAL A 96 -1.28 -6.68 34.81
C VAL A 96 -2.01 -5.61 34.01
N ASP A 97 -2.86 -4.84 34.70
CA ASP A 97 -3.51 -3.69 34.07
C ASP A 97 -2.47 -2.64 33.65
N PRO A 98 -2.54 -2.13 32.41
CA PRO A 98 -1.62 -1.10 31.97
C PRO A 98 -1.81 0.18 32.79
N PRO A 99 -0.74 0.96 33.04
CA PRO A 99 -0.80 2.21 33.81
C PRO A 99 -1.42 3.38 33.01
N PHE A 100 -2.19 3.08 31.96
CA PHE A 100 -2.82 4.05 31.07
C PHE A 100 -4.21 3.58 30.68
N GLU A 101 -5.11 4.55 30.49
CA GLU A 101 -6.46 4.28 30.00
C GLU A 101 -6.41 3.84 28.54
N ARG A 102 -7.17 2.79 28.21
CA ARG A 102 -7.28 2.27 26.85
C ARG A 102 -8.61 2.72 26.27
N PHE A 103 -8.56 3.40 25.14
CA PHE A 103 -9.73 3.77 24.37
C PHE A 103 -9.39 3.86 22.88
N MET A 104 -10.40 3.67 22.03
CA MET A 104 -10.35 4.13 20.65
C MET A 104 -10.94 5.52 20.58
N GLN A 105 -10.32 6.40 19.80
CA GLN A 105 -10.78 7.78 19.64
C GLN A 105 -10.99 8.10 18.16
N LEU A 106 -12.18 8.58 17.81
CA LEU A 106 -12.47 9.24 16.55
C LEU A 106 -12.49 10.75 16.81
N THR A 107 -11.59 11.48 16.16
CA THR A 107 -11.59 12.94 16.15
C THR A 107 -12.12 13.40 14.80
N ILE A 108 -13.21 14.18 14.81
CA ILE A 108 -13.74 14.86 13.63
C ILE A 108 -13.39 16.33 13.78
N GLU A 109 -12.60 16.85 12.84
CA GLU A 109 -12.16 18.24 12.83
C GLU A 109 -12.72 18.92 11.57
N ASP A 110 -13.42 20.03 11.77
CA ASP A 110 -13.75 20.95 10.70
C ASP A 110 -12.51 21.82 10.43
N VAL A 111 -11.92 21.65 9.25
CA VAL A 111 -10.66 22.33 8.87
C VAL A 111 -10.86 23.84 8.70
N VAL A 112 -12.10 24.31 8.44
CA VAL A 112 -12.39 25.73 8.25
C VAL A 112 -12.67 26.42 9.57
N THR A 113 -13.44 25.77 10.44
CA THR A 113 -13.85 26.35 11.73
C THR A 113 -12.95 25.96 12.90
N GLU A 114 -11.99 25.06 12.67
CA GLU A 114 -11.12 24.41 13.67
C GLU A 114 -11.91 23.72 14.81
N GLN A 115 -13.20 23.48 14.60
CA GLN A 115 -14.05 22.81 15.58
C GLN A 115 -13.73 21.32 15.64
N LYS A 116 -13.51 20.82 16.86
CA LYS A 116 -13.16 19.43 17.13
C LYS A 116 -14.27 18.72 17.88
N GLN A 117 -14.72 17.61 17.33
CA GLN A 117 -15.58 16.65 18.00
C GLN A 117 -14.77 15.38 18.29
N ILE A 118 -14.73 14.97 19.55
CA ILE A 118 -13.98 13.81 19.99
C ILE A 118 -14.97 12.76 20.48
N HIS A 119 -14.96 11.60 19.84
CA HIS A 119 -15.74 10.43 20.23
C HIS A 119 -14.78 9.38 20.77
N ARG A 120 -14.97 8.95 22.02
CA ARG A 120 -14.15 7.91 22.66
C ARG A 120 -14.97 6.66 22.91
N LEU A 121 -14.42 5.52 22.52
CA LEU A 121 -14.93 4.19 22.80
C LEU A 121 -14.03 3.58 23.87
N VAL A 122 -14.60 3.33 25.06
CA VAL A 122 -13.90 2.61 26.14
C VAL A 122 -13.50 1.24 25.60
N HIS A 123 -12.26 0.80 25.89
CA HIS A 123 -11.71 -0.45 25.37
C HIS A 123 -12.31 -1.69 26.09
N ASN A 124 -13.61 -1.90 25.95
CA ASN A 124 -14.33 -3.09 26.38
C ASN A 124 -14.73 -4.01 25.21
N LYS A 125 -14.34 -3.64 23.99
CA LYS A 125 -14.60 -4.38 22.74
C LYS A 125 -13.29 -4.86 22.12
N LYS A 126 -13.38 -5.92 21.33
CA LYS A 126 -12.24 -6.32 20.49
C LYS A 126 -12.00 -5.28 19.40
N HIS A 127 -10.78 -5.20 18.88
CA HIS A 127 -10.42 -4.23 17.84
C HIS A 127 -11.31 -4.40 16.59
N SER A 128 -11.58 -5.63 16.17
CA SER A 128 -12.45 -5.91 15.01
C SER A 128 -13.87 -5.36 15.17
N GLU A 129 -14.48 -5.52 16.35
CA GLU A 129 -15.82 -5.06 16.68
C GLU A 129 -15.91 -3.54 16.69
N ALA A 130 -14.87 -2.88 17.23
CA ALA A 130 -14.81 -1.44 17.25
C ALA A 130 -14.58 -0.86 15.85
N MET A 131 -13.73 -1.49 15.02
CA MET A 131 -13.57 -1.12 13.62
C MET A 131 -14.86 -1.31 12.82
N LYS A 132 -15.61 -2.39 13.08
CA LYS A 132 -16.95 -2.60 12.52
C LYS A 132 -17.91 -1.50 12.93
N TYR A 133 -17.95 -1.18 14.22
CA TYR A 133 -18.76 -0.08 14.73
C TYR A 133 -18.43 1.25 14.06
N LEU A 134 -17.14 1.57 13.88
CA LEU A 134 -16.70 2.79 13.18
C LEU A 134 -17.10 2.77 11.70
N GLY A 135 -17.00 1.62 11.03
CA GLY A 135 -17.46 1.45 9.66
C GLY A 135 -18.97 1.72 9.51
N GLU A 136 -19.78 1.15 10.40
CA GLU A 136 -21.22 1.41 10.48
C GLU A 136 -21.53 2.88 10.80
N TYR A 137 -20.78 3.50 11.72
CA TYR A 137 -20.98 4.90 12.07
C TYR A 137 -20.66 5.85 10.91
N LEU A 138 -19.56 5.61 10.19
CA LEU A 138 -19.11 6.48 9.10
C LEU A 138 -19.90 6.27 7.82
N PHE A 139 -20.30 5.03 7.52
CA PHE A 139 -20.84 4.66 6.22
C PHE A 139 -22.23 4.04 6.27
N GLY A 140 -22.72 3.67 7.45
CA GLY A 140 -24.03 3.04 7.63
C GLY A 140 -25.17 3.90 7.11
N GLY A 141 -26.20 3.25 6.57
CA GLY A 141 -27.36 3.92 5.98
C GLY A 141 -27.11 4.60 4.62
N ARG A 142 -25.87 4.67 4.12
CA ARG A 142 -25.57 5.18 2.79
C ARG A 142 -26.04 4.19 1.73
N ARG A 143 -26.93 4.64 0.84
CA ARG A 143 -27.46 3.84 -0.28
C ARG A 143 -26.89 4.26 -1.64
N THR A 144 -26.23 5.41 -1.69
CA THR A 144 -25.64 5.97 -2.91
C THR A 144 -24.16 5.65 -2.99
N THR A 145 -23.66 5.42 -4.20
CA THR A 145 -22.24 5.20 -4.47
C THR A 145 -21.39 6.35 -3.93
N ILE A 146 -20.41 6.02 -3.09
CA ILE A 146 -19.47 6.98 -2.52
C ILE A 146 -18.34 7.22 -3.53
N ARG A 147 -18.13 8.47 -3.94
CA ARG A 147 -17.03 8.82 -4.85
C ARG A 147 -15.74 9.01 -4.06
N VAL A 148 -14.72 8.27 -4.44
CA VAL A 148 -13.41 8.25 -3.81
C VAL A 148 -12.35 8.50 -4.87
N LYS A 149 -11.57 9.57 -4.71
CA LYS A 149 -10.47 9.84 -5.64
C LYS A 149 -9.35 8.81 -5.50
N ASN A 150 -8.96 8.51 -4.26
CA ASN A 150 -7.90 7.55 -3.97
C ASN A 150 -8.36 6.59 -2.88
N PHE A 151 -8.50 5.31 -3.23
CA PHE A 151 -8.75 4.25 -2.27
C PHE A 151 -7.44 3.52 -1.99
N CYS A 152 -6.96 3.61 -0.76
CA CYS A 152 -5.68 3.05 -0.35
C CYS A 152 -5.88 2.15 0.86
N MET A 153 -5.33 0.94 0.78
CA MET A 153 -5.32 -0.02 1.88
C MET A 153 -3.90 -0.13 2.43
N SER A 154 -3.77 -0.24 3.75
CA SER A 154 -2.46 -0.48 4.36
C SER A 154 -2.04 -1.95 4.18
N GLN A 155 -0.74 -2.20 4.31
CA GLN A 155 -0.18 -3.56 4.24
C GLN A 155 -0.78 -4.51 5.29
N ASP A 156 -1.15 -3.97 6.45
CA ASP A 156 -1.63 -4.75 7.59
C ASP A 156 -3.16 -4.95 7.56
N THR A 157 -3.84 -4.33 6.57
CA THR A 157 -5.29 -4.46 6.41
C THR A 157 -5.64 -5.82 5.81
N CYS A 158 -6.09 -6.75 6.66
CA CYS A 158 -6.59 -8.05 6.22
C CYS A 158 -8.09 -8.03 5.88
N THR A 159 -8.89 -7.29 6.67
CA THR A 159 -10.34 -7.23 6.53
C THR A 159 -10.83 -5.79 6.61
N LEU A 160 -11.54 -5.32 5.59
CA LEU A 160 -12.27 -4.06 5.63
C LEU A 160 -13.60 -4.29 6.35
N ARG A 161 -13.78 -3.65 7.52
CA ARG A 161 -14.99 -3.75 8.33
C ARG A 161 -16.01 -2.70 7.87
N LEU A 162 -16.85 -3.05 6.91
CA LEU A 162 -17.76 -2.12 6.22
C LEU A 162 -19.23 -2.50 6.42
N PRO A 163 -20.17 -1.55 6.35
CA PRO A 163 -21.59 -1.87 6.38
C PRO A 163 -22.04 -2.60 5.11
N VAL A 164 -23.11 -3.38 5.25
CA VAL A 164 -23.73 -4.09 4.12
C VAL A 164 -24.22 -3.12 3.05
N GLY A 165 -23.97 -3.44 1.78
CA GLY A 165 -24.49 -2.69 0.63
C GLY A 165 -23.71 -1.42 0.31
N ILE A 166 -22.57 -1.18 0.97
CA ILE A 166 -21.68 -0.09 0.61
C ILE A 166 -21.13 -0.27 -0.80
N ASN A 167 -20.96 0.83 -1.51
CA ASN A 167 -20.40 0.81 -2.85
C ASN A 167 -19.59 2.08 -3.11
N PHE A 168 -18.44 1.91 -3.78
CA PHE A 168 -17.49 2.98 -4.05
C PHE A 168 -17.25 3.13 -5.54
N HIS A 169 -17.29 4.37 -6.01
CA HIS A 169 -16.67 4.74 -7.28
C HIS A 169 -15.26 5.23 -6.98
N MET A 170 -14.25 4.61 -7.60
CA MET A 170 -12.85 4.90 -7.34
C MET A 170 -12.13 5.33 -8.62
N ASP A 171 -11.34 6.41 -8.56
CA ASP A 171 -10.46 6.80 -9.66
C ASP A 171 -9.10 6.07 -9.57
N CYS A 172 -8.56 5.97 -8.34
CA CYS A 172 -7.27 5.37 -8.06
C CYS A 172 -7.40 4.28 -6.99
N LEU A 173 -6.73 3.15 -7.20
CA LEU A 173 -6.70 2.04 -6.26
C LEU A 173 -5.26 1.67 -5.89
N ASP A 174 -4.95 1.61 -4.59
CA ASP A 174 -3.63 1.26 -4.04
C ASP A 174 -3.79 0.14 -3.00
N PHE A 175 -3.13 -0.99 -3.24
CA PHE A 175 -3.20 -2.14 -2.33
C PHE A 175 -1.93 -3.00 -2.31
N PHE A 176 -1.81 -3.75 -1.22
CA PHE A 176 -0.64 -4.55 -0.87
C PHE A 176 -0.89 -6.06 -1.01
N ALA A 177 -1.64 -6.47 -2.04
CA ALA A 177 -1.98 -7.87 -2.34
C ALA A 177 -1.86 -8.16 -3.85
N THR A 178 -2.13 -9.41 -4.28
CA THR A 178 -2.21 -9.77 -5.71
C THR A 178 -3.52 -9.26 -6.33
N ILE A 179 -3.55 -9.09 -7.66
CA ILE A 179 -4.75 -8.58 -8.36
C ILE A 179 -5.97 -9.45 -8.08
N ARG A 180 -5.76 -10.76 -8.02
CA ARG A 180 -6.82 -11.76 -7.81
C ARG A 180 -7.43 -11.60 -6.42
N LEU A 181 -6.60 -11.55 -5.38
CA LEU A 181 -7.09 -11.36 -4.01
C LEU A 181 -7.81 -10.04 -3.84
N ALA A 182 -7.30 -8.96 -4.45
CA ALA A 182 -7.92 -7.66 -4.34
C ALA A 182 -9.25 -7.58 -5.09
N PHE A 183 -9.30 -7.95 -6.37
CA PHE A 183 -10.52 -7.80 -7.16
C PHE A 183 -11.56 -8.89 -6.90
N ASP A 184 -11.19 -10.15 -6.69
CA ASP A 184 -12.18 -11.20 -6.41
C ASP A 184 -12.98 -10.85 -5.14
N ASN A 185 -12.29 -10.33 -4.12
CA ASN A 185 -12.93 -10.00 -2.85
C ASN A 185 -13.55 -8.60 -2.80
N MET A 186 -12.97 -7.60 -3.49
CA MET A 186 -13.51 -6.23 -3.46
C MET A 186 -14.56 -5.95 -4.53
N THR A 187 -14.79 -6.86 -5.49
CA THR A 187 -15.86 -6.71 -6.49
C THR A 187 -17.22 -6.29 -5.89
N PRO A 188 -17.67 -6.80 -4.72
CA PRO A 188 -18.96 -6.40 -4.14
C PRO A 188 -19.06 -4.93 -3.73
N ILE A 189 -17.93 -4.25 -3.50
CA ILE A 189 -17.89 -2.87 -3.01
C ILE A 189 -17.39 -1.86 -4.05
N ILE A 190 -17.03 -2.30 -5.25
CA ILE A 190 -16.55 -1.43 -6.32
C ILE A 190 -17.63 -1.27 -7.38
N HIS A 191 -18.03 -0.03 -7.63
CA HIS A 191 -19.00 0.32 -8.65
C HIS A 191 -18.35 0.22 -10.04
N GLU A 192 -19.08 -0.26 -11.04
CA GLU A 192 -18.57 -0.45 -12.40
C GLU A 192 -18.05 0.84 -13.04
N SER A 193 -18.60 2.00 -12.67
CA SER A 193 -18.11 3.30 -13.15
C SER A 193 -16.70 3.65 -12.69
N SER A 194 -16.08 2.84 -11.82
CA SER A 194 -14.66 2.98 -11.45
C SER A 194 -13.71 2.55 -12.56
N PHE A 195 -14.21 1.81 -13.57
CA PHE A 195 -13.38 1.25 -14.62
C PHE A 195 -13.54 2.00 -15.95
N PRO A 196 -12.44 2.19 -16.72
CA PRO A 196 -11.05 1.89 -16.35
C PRO A 196 -10.55 2.80 -15.21
N LEU A 197 -9.66 2.27 -14.37
CA LEU A 197 -9.04 3.05 -13.30
C LEU A 197 -8.02 4.04 -13.89
N LYS A 198 -7.99 5.26 -13.36
CA LYS A 198 -6.97 6.26 -13.72
C LYS A 198 -5.60 5.86 -13.19
N ARG A 199 -5.55 5.19 -12.03
CA ARG A 199 -4.30 4.68 -11.44
C ARG A 199 -4.52 3.39 -10.68
N LEU A 200 -3.72 2.38 -10.98
CA LEU A 200 -3.68 1.12 -10.26
C LEU A 200 -2.30 0.91 -9.67
N LYS A 201 -2.19 0.93 -8.35
CA LYS A 201 -0.95 0.69 -7.63
C LYS A 201 -0.98 -0.64 -6.91
N MET A 202 0.04 -1.43 -7.16
CA MET A 202 0.16 -2.81 -6.69
C MET A 202 1.56 -3.10 -6.19
N VAL A 203 1.67 -3.94 -5.18
CA VAL A 203 2.95 -4.25 -4.53
C VAL A 203 3.52 -5.60 -4.97
N ALA A 204 2.68 -6.56 -5.33
CA ALA A 204 3.14 -7.84 -5.82
C ALA A 204 2.57 -8.07 -7.22
N TRP A 205 3.47 -8.28 -8.19
CA TRP A 205 3.12 -8.65 -9.54
C TRP A 205 3.72 -10.02 -9.83
N ASN A 206 2.90 -10.88 -10.42
CA ASN A 206 3.31 -12.08 -11.12
C ASN A 206 2.82 -12.03 -12.57
N GLU A 207 3.27 -12.97 -13.41
CA GLU A 207 2.91 -13.05 -14.82
C GLU A 207 1.39 -13.05 -15.07
N ARG A 208 0.60 -13.67 -14.18
CA ARG A 208 -0.86 -13.71 -14.30
C ARG A 208 -1.49 -12.36 -14.00
N ASP A 209 -0.87 -11.55 -13.15
CA ASP A 209 -1.41 -10.23 -12.80
C ASP A 209 -1.34 -9.27 -13.99
N VAL A 210 -0.23 -9.30 -14.75
CA VAL A 210 -0.02 -8.45 -15.94
C VAL A 210 -1.11 -8.64 -17.00
N THR A 211 -1.61 -9.87 -17.13
CA THR A 211 -2.62 -10.24 -18.13
C THR A 211 -4.05 -9.95 -17.69
N HIS A 212 -4.26 -9.56 -16.43
CA HIS A 212 -5.59 -9.34 -15.87
C HIS A 212 -6.29 -8.14 -16.51
N PRO A 213 -7.58 -8.24 -16.94
CA PRO A 213 -8.27 -7.15 -17.63
C PRO A 213 -8.22 -5.81 -16.91
N ARG A 214 -8.42 -5.79 -15.59
CA ARG A 214 -8.39 -4.56 -14.78
C ARG A 214 -7.02 -3.89 -14.71
N VAL A 215 -5.95 -4.65 -14.91
CA VAL A 215 -4.59 -4.12 -15.01
C VAL A 215 -4.40 -3.53 -16.40
N ARG A 216 -4.75 -4.29 -17.45
CA ARG A 216 -4.60 -3.87 -18.85
C ARG A 216 -5.39 -2.62 -19.20
N GLU A 217 -6.57 -2.46 -18.61
CA GLU A 217 -7.47 -1.33 -18.82
C GLU A 217 -7.05 -0.08 -18.06
N ALA A 218 -6.23 -0.21 -17.00
CA ALA A 218 -5.82 0.94 -16.20
C ALA A 218 -4.95 1.91 -17.02
N GLU A 219 -5.22 3.20 -16.89
CA GLU A 219 -4.48 4.25 -17.62
C GLU A 219 -3.01 4.30 -17.20
N LEU A 220 -2.77 4.19 -15.89
CA LEU A 220 -1.45 4.17 -15.28
C LEU A 220 -1.37 3.03 -14.26
N VAL A 221 -0.31 2.23 -14.37
CA VAL A 221 0.03 1.21 -13.39
C VAL A 221 1.29 1.59 -12.63
N LEU A 222 1.24 1.42 -11.30
CA LEU A 222 2.39 1.59 -10.42
C LEU A 222 2.72 0.28 -9.74
N PHE A 223 4.00 -0.06 -9.69
CA PHE A 223 4.45 -1.16 -8.85
C PHE A 223 5.73 -0.90 -8.07
N ARG A 224 5.79 -1.58 -6.93
CA ARG A 224 6.88 -1.54 -5.97
C ARG A 224 7.45 -2.95 -5.90
N TYR A 225 8.77 -3.09 -5.95
CA TYR A 225 9.52 -4.35 -6.00
C TYR A 225 9.75 -4.92 -7.40
N SER A 226 10.84 -5.67 -7.50
CA SER A 226 11.42 -6.04 -8.77
C SER A 226 10.69 -7.18 -9.45
N LEU A 227 10.37 -6.93 -10.72
CA LEU A 227 9.87 -7.92 -11.65
C LEU A 227 11.03 -8.71 -12.24
N ASN A 228 10.80 -10.00 -12.51
CA ASN A 228 11.64 -10.68 -13.50
C ASN A 228 11.47 -9.97 -14.86
N LEU A 229 12.43 -10.16 -15.76
CA LEU A 229 12.45 -9.47 -17.05
C LEU A 229 11.17 -9.77 -17.86
N ASP A 230 10.76 -11.03 -17.92
CA ASP A 230 9.58 -11.46 -18.70
C ASP A 230 8.29 -10.75 -18.24
N THR A 231 8.08 -10.64 -16.94
CA THR A 231 6.90 -9.96 -16.36
C THR A 231 6.94 -8.47 -16.68
N PHE A 232 8.11 -7.82 -16.62
CA PHE A 232 8.26 -6.41 -16.97
C PHE A 232 7.98 -6.15 -18.45
N LEU A 233 8.49 -7.02 -19.33
CA LEU A 233 8.30 -6.92 -20.77
C LEU A 233 6.84 -7.20 -21.18
N ALA A 234 6.12 -8.03 -20.43
CA ALA A 234 4.73 -8.35 -20.68
C ALA A 234 3.76 -7.19 -20.36
N ILE A 235 4.20 -6.11 -19.71
CA ILE A 235 3.32 -5.00 -19.29
C ILE A 235 2.70 -4.32 -20.52
N PRO A 236 1.36 -4.36 -20.66
CA PRO A 236 0.68 -3.82 -21.84
C PRO A 236 0.34 -2.34 -21.69
N ASN A 237 0.38 -1.80 -20.46
CA ASN A 237 0.08 -0.40 -20.18
C ASN A 237 1.11 0.52 -20.82
N LEU A 238 0.63 1.64 -21.37
CA LEU A 238 1.49 2.65 -21.98
C LEU A 238 2.21 3.48 -20.92
N ILE A 239 1.50 3.83 -19.84
CA ILE A 239 2.07 4.65 -18.76
C ILE A 239 2.33 3.75 -17.56
N VAL A 240 3.60 3.70 -17.14
CA VAL A 240 4.07 2.81 -16.07
C VAL A 240 4.96 3.58 -15.11
N GLU A 241 4.70 3.46 -13.82
CA GLU A 241 5.60 3.89 -12.76
C GLU A 241 6.16 2.68 -12.00
N TYR A 242 7.48 2.55 -11.92
CA TYR A 242 8.12 1.41 -11.27
C TYR A 242 9.13 1.88 -10.23
N ILE A 243 8.99 1.44 -8.97
CA ILE A 243 10.00 1.68 -7.93
C ILE A 243 10.96 0.48 -7.89
N ALA A 244 12.11 0.64 -8.54
CA ALA A 244 13.12 -0.38 -8.72
C ALA A 244 14.16 -0.42 -7.60
N SER A 245 14.68 -1.61 -7.34
CA SER A 245 15.92 -1.80 -6.59
C SER A 245 17.11 -1.63 -7.53
N PRO A 246 18.07 -0.72 -7.25
CA PRO A 246 19.31 -0.59 -8.01
C PRO A 246 20.13 -1.88 -8.15
N ALA A 247 19.99 -2.80 -7.20
CA ALA A 247 20.70 -4.07 -7.23
C ALA A 247 20.09 -5.09 -8.21
N LEU A 248 18.82 -4.91 -8.58
CA LEU A 248 18.08 -5.85 -9.43
C LEU A 248 17.87 -5.31 -10.85
N PHE A 249 17.72 -4.00 -10.99
CA PHE A 249 17.67 -3.36 -12.29
C PHE A 249 19.09 -2.92 -12.67
N THR A 250 19.85 -3.84 -13.25
CA THR A 250 21.26 -3.65 -13.66
C THR A 250 21.36 -3.05 -15.06
N LEU A 251 22.58 -2.73 -15.51
CA LEU A 251 22.82 -2.35 -16.91
C LEU A 251 22.36 -3.45 -17.87
N ASP A 252 22.65 -4.72 -17.56
CA ASP A 252 22.22 -5.86 -18.39
C ASP A 252 20.70 -5.94 -18.49
N TYR A 253 20.00 -5.76 -17.36
CA TYR A 253 18.53 -5.70 -17.36
C TYR A 253 18.01 -4.58 -18.25
N LEU A 254 18.59 -3.37 -18.15
CA LEU A 254 18.23 -2.25 -19.02
C LEU A 254 18.48 -2.57 -20.50
N ASN A 255 19.64 -3.15 -20.82
CA ASN A 255 20.00 -3.53 -22.18
C ASN A 255 19.02 -4.55 -22.75
N GLU A 256 18.65 -5.58 -21.99
CA GLU A 256 17.67 -6.58 -22.43
C GLU A 256 16.27 -5.97 -22.65
N VAL A 257 15.87 -5.00 -21.81
CA VAL A 257 14.63 -4.24 -22.02
C VAL A 257 14.68 -3.45 -23.34
N ILE A 258 15.75 -2.68 -23.55
CA ILE A 258 15.93 -1.86 -24.76
C ILE A 258 15.95 -2.75 -25.99
N GLU A 259 16.73 -3.84 -25.96
CA GLU A 259 16.84 -4.79 -27.07
C GLU A 259 15.49 -5.40 -27.41
N ASN A 260 14.70 -5.79 -26.39
CA ASN A 260 13.35 -6.27 -26.61
C ASN A 260 12.44 -5.21 -27.23
N TRP A 261 12.48 -3.97 -26.74
CA TRP A 261 11.63 -2.88 -27.23
C TRP A 261 11.97 -2.47 -28.67
N VAL A 262 13.26 -2.45 -29.02
CA VAL A 262 13.71 -2.23 -30.40
C VAL A 262 13.23 -3.37 -31.30
N ARG A 263 13.48 -4.62 -30.89
CA ARG A 263 13.10 -5.82 -31.66
C ARG A 263 11.60 -5.94 -31.88
N THR A 264 10.79 -5.66 -30.86
CA THR A 264 9.32 -5.76 -30.89
C THR A 264 8.64 -4.51 -31.42
N ARG A 265 9.42 -3.46 -31.74
CA ARG A 265 8.90 -2.15 -32.19
C ARG A 265 7.90 -1.59 -31.19
N LYS A 266 8.34 -1.41 -29.95
CA LYS A 266 7.51 -0.88 -28.85
C LYS A 266 6.72 0.34 -29.33
N VAL A 267 5.44 0.38 -28.97
CA VAL A 267 4.48 1.34 -29.51
C VAL A 267 4.76 2.77 -29.06
N ILE A 268 4.53 3.73 -29.96
CA ILE A 268 4.61 5.17 -29.69
C ILE A 268 3.62 5.56 -28.58
N GLY A 269 4.05 6.43 -27.67
CA GLY A 269 3.27 6.83 -26.50
C GLY A 269 3.55 5.99 -25.26
N THR A 270 4.39 4.96 -25.34
CA THR A 270 4.92 4.26 -24.16
C THR A 270 5.75 5.22 -23.32
N ASP A 271 5.46 5.34 -22.03
CA ASP A 271 6.15 6.15 -21.02
C ASP A 271 6.35 5.32 -19.73
N PHE A 272 7.56 4.81 -19.55
CA PHE A 272 7.94 4.06 -18.35
C PHE A 272 8.85 4.94 -17.50
N THR A 273 8.42 5.23 -16.28
CA THR A 273 9.18 5.99 -15.29
C THR A 273 9.67 5.05 -14.19
N ILE A 274 10.98 4.75 -14.20
CA ILE A 274 11.64 3.88 -13.23
C ILE A 274 12.31 4.75 -12.15
N ASN A 275 11.86 4.63 -10.91
CA ASN A 275 12.35 5.37 -9.76
C ASN A 275 13.23 4.49 -8.87
N PHE A 276 14.34 5.04 -8.39
CA PHE A 276 15.30 4.37 -7.53
C PHE A 276 15.48 5.13 -6.22
N LYS A 277 15.51 4.38 -5.11
CA LYS A 277 15.78 4.93 -3.77
C LYS A 277 17.24 5.35 -3.58
N ARG A 278 18.16 4.82 -4.38
CA ARG A 278 19.60 5.11 -4.38
C ARG A 278 20.08 5.30 -5.82
N LYS A 279 21.27 5.87 -6.01
CA LYS A 279 21.87 6.03 -7.34
C LYS A 279 21.95 4.64 -8.02
N PRO A 280 21.40 4.46 -9.24
CA PRO A 280 21.60 3.22 -9.98
C PRO A 280 23.07 3.06 -10.35
N HIS A 281 23.58 1.83 -10.34
CA HIS A 281 25.00 1.55 -10.59
C HIS A 281 25.42 1.95 -12.02
N PHE A 282 24.54 1.72 -12.99
CA PHE A 282 24.75 2.02 -14.40
C PHE A 282 24.55 3.50 -14.77
N PHE A 283 24.38 4.39 -13.78
CA PHE A 283 24.05 5.79 -14.04
C PHE A 283 25.09 6.48 -14.94
N ASP A 284 26.37 6.16 -14.74
CA ASP A 284 27.48 6.75 -15.49
C ASP A 284 27.82 5.94 -16.77
N GLU A 285 27.04 4.91 -17.10
CA GLU A 285 27.28 3.93 -18.19
C GLU A 285 26.29 4.10 -19.36
N LEU A 286 25.58 5.23 -19.45
CA LEU A 286 24.63 5.49 -20.54
C LEU A 286 25.29 5.58 -21.92
N GLU A 287 26.55 6.03 -21.99
CA GLU A 287 27.29 6.10 -23.25
C GLU A 287 27.49 4.70 -23.85
N ASP A 288 27.70 3.69 -23.01
CA ASP A 288 27.80 2.28 -23.43
C ASP A 288 26.47 1.79 -24.02
N VAL A 289 25.34 2.20 -23.43
CA VAL A 289 24.00 1.93 -23.99
C VAL A 289 23.84 2.60 -25.36
N SER A 290 24.25 3.87 -25.48
CA SER A 290 24.21 4.60 -26.75
C SER A 290 25.02 3.87 -27.83
N ASN A 291 26.25 3.48 -27.52
CA ASN A 291 27.15 2.79 -28.45
C ASN A 291 26.59 1.42 -28.87
N ARG A 292 26.01 0.65 -27.93
CA ARG A 292 25.44 -0.68 -28.20
C ARG A 292 24.27 -0.64 -29.18
N PHE A 293 23.41 0.38 -29.08
CA PHE A 293 22.16 0.44 -29.84
C PHE A 293 22.17 1.46 -30.98
N ASN A 294 23.35 1.90 -31.41
CA ASN A 294 23.52 2.97 -32.42
C ASN A 294 22.70 4.23 -32.08
N GLY A 295 22.62 4.52 -30.78
CA GLY A 295 21.94 5.70 -30.25
C GLY A 295 22.81 6.94 -30.34
N ARG A 296 22.24 8.07 -29.96
CA ARG A 296 22.93 9.34 -29.78
C ARG A 296 22.73 9.88 -28.38
N MET A 297 23.77 10.48 -27.83
CA MET A 297 23.68 11.26 -26.60
C MET A 297 23.08 12.63 -26.87
N THR A 298 22.15 13.07 -26.02
CA THR A 298 21.69 14.46 -25.96
C THR A 298 22.01 14.99 -24.56
N GLY A 299 23.09 15.78 -24.45
CA GLY A 299 23.68 16.12 -23.16
C GLY A 299 24.33 14.91 -22.47
N GLU A 300 24.57 15.01 -21.16
CA GLU A 300 25.27 13.97 -20.39
C GLU A 300 24.36 12.83 -19.91
N ARG A 301 23.04 12.97 -20.00
CA ARG A 301 22.11 12.11 -19.25
C ARG A 301 20.93 11.57 -20.04
N THR A 302 20.87 11.86 -21.33
CA THR A 302 19.79 11.39 -22.19
C THR A 302 20.37 10.65 -23.38
N VAL A 303 19.96 9.40 -23.56
CA VAL A 303 20.25 8.57 -24.73
C VAL A 303 19.01 8.51 -25.60
N ILE A 304 19.17 8.71 -26.90
CA ILE A 304 18.10 8.52 -27.88
C ILE A 304 18.48 7.36 -28.79
N ILE A 305 17.65 6.33 -28.83
CA ILE A 305 17.87 5.08 -29.59
C ILE A 305 16.81 4.97 -30.69
N PRO A 306 17.21 4.77 -31.95
CA PRO A 306 16.25 4.52 -33.03
C PRO A 306 15.55 3.16 -32.81
N ILE A 307 14.21 3.15 -32.86
CA ILE A 307 13.42 1.89 -32.87
C ILE A 307 13.01 1.55 -34.30
N THR A 308 12.46 2.53 -35.03
CA THR A 308 12.07 2.40 -36.43
C THR A 308 12.41 3.68 -37.19
N GLY A 309 12.23 3.69 -38.51
CA GLY A 309 12.33 4.91 -39.32
C GLY A 309 11.26 5.98 -39.03
N ALA A 310 10.37 5.74 -38.06
CA ALA A 310 9.33 6.68 -37.64
C ALA A 310 9.27 6.89 -36.11
N SER A 311 10.17 6.26 -35.32
CA SER A 311 10.08 6.31 -33.86
C SER A 311 11.41 6.10 -33.13
N GLU A 312 11.56 6.76 -31.99
CA GLU A 312 12.77 6.72 -31.16
C GLU A 312 12.43 6.47 -29.68
N LEU A 313 13.34 5.79 -28.98
CA LEU A 313 13.33 5.60 -27.54
C LEU A 313 14.22 6.64 -26.87
N TYR A 314 13.65 7.41 -25.95
CA TYR A 314 14.35 8.36 -25.10
C TYR A 314 14.56 7.73 -23.73
N CYS A 315 15.81 7.52 -23.34
CA CYS A 315 16.22 7.10 -22.02
C CYS A 315 16.86 8.29 -21.30
N ASP A 316 16.12 8.92 -20.39
CA ASP A 316 16.57 10.10 -19.64
C ASP A 316 16.83 9.75 -18.17
N LEU A 317 18.06 9.89 -17.71
CA LEU A 317 18.41 9.76 -16.30
C LEU A 317 18.47 11.12 -15.61
N SER A 318 17.67 11.29 -14.58
CA SER A 318 17.63 12.52 -13.80
C SER A 318 17.66 12.25 -12.31
N ARG A 319 18.03 13.29 -11.56
CA ARG A 319 17.95 13.31 -10.11
C ARG A 319 17.02 14.43 -9.68
N GLY A 320 15.86 14.05 -9.14
CA GLY A 320 14.96 14.95 -8.42
C GLY A 320 14.99 14.64 -6.92
N VAL A 321 13.80 14.45 -6.33
CA VAL A 321 13.64 13.90 -4.96
C VAL A 321 14.18 12.46 -4.88
N GLN A 322 14.06 11.71 -5.98
CA GLN A 322 14.60 10.37 -6.17
C GLN A 322 15.41 10.33 -7.47
N TRP A 323 16.18 9.26 -7.67
CA TRP A 323 16.83 8.99 -8.94
C TRP A 323 15.81 8.37 -9.88
N THR A 324 15.77 8.82 -11.14
CA THR A 324 14.74 8.39 -12.08
C THR A 324 15.36 8.11 -13.44
N LEU A 325 15.01 6.98 -14.04
CA LEU A 325 15.20 6.68 -15.46
C LEU A 325 13.83 6.76 -16.13
N LYS A 326 13.68 7.68 -17.08
CA LYS A 326 12.47 7.81 -17.89
C LYS A 326 12.72 7.22 -19.28
N MET A 327 11.92 6.24 -19.67
CA MET A 327 11.98 5.55 -20.96
C MET A 327 10.71 5.86 -21.76
N MET A 328 10.83 6.69 -22.80
CA MET A 328 9.70 7.15 -23.61
C MET A 328 9.86 6.80 -25.08
N VAL A 329 8.84 6.21 -25.70
CA VAL A 329 8.82 5.99 -27.16
C VAL A 329 8.02 7.09 -27.84
N LYS A 330 8.67 7.85 -28.71
CA LYS A 330 8.07 8.99 -29.44
C LYS A 330 8.15 8.79 -30.94
N ALA A 331 7.24 9.44 -31.68
CA ALA A 331 7.37 9.57 -33.12
C ALA A 331 8.57 10.46 -33.47
N LEU A 332 9.19 10.22 -34.62
CA LEU A 332 10.10 11.19 -35.22
C LEU A 332 9.29 12.42 -35.65
N GLU A 333 9.74 13.61 -35.24
CA GLU A 333 9.17 14.89 -35.67
C GLU A 333 9.54 15.22 -37.12
#